data_AF-A0A7S3DRY1-F1
#
_entry.id   AF-A0A7S3DRY1-F1
#
_cell.length_a   1.000
_cell.length_b   1.000
_cell.length_c   1.000
_cell.angle_alpha   90.00
_cell.angle_beta   90.00
_cell.angle_gamma   90.00
#
_symmetry.space_group_name_H-M   'P 1'
#
loop_
_entity.id
_entity.type
_entity.pdbx_description
1 polymer ?
#
loop_
_entity_poly.entity_id
_entity_poly.type
_entity_poly.pdbx_seq_one_letter_code
_entity_poly.pdbx_strand_id
1 'polypeptide(L)'
;QLEKINGQGDEGAVCEKITLRNLLSMSSGIDPVEGNCDCAESTNPQCDLTPYIISRGSIGATVGTFLQKPLSFRPGTHFQYSNPNFVLATYFVEKVQRKDLSRLPPREYLFQNRFA
;
A
#
# COMPACT_ATOMS: atom_id res chain seq x y z
N GLN A 1 33.51 27.20 12.22
CA GLN A 1 34.27 26.57 11.12
C GLN A 1 33.33 25.64 10.39
N LEU A 2 33.14 25.89 9.09
CA LEU A 2 32.44 25.03 8.15
C LEU A 2 33.39 23.91 7.73
N GLU A 3 32.95 22.66 7.77
CA GLU A 3 33.48 21.63 6.87
C GLU A 3 32.32 20.91 6.16
N LYS A 4 32.49 20.87 4.84
CA LYS A 4 31.52 20.51 3.83
C LYS A 4 31.40 18.99 3.75
N ILE A 5 30.16 18.48 3.74
CA ILE A 5 29.88 17.18 3.15
C ILE A 5 29.54 17.42 1.69
N ASN A 6 30.42 16.93 0.83
CA ASN A 6 30.41 17.10 -0.61
C ASN A 6 29.61 15.95 -1.22
N GLY A 7 28.51 16.23 -1.92
CA GLY A 7 27.86 15.22 -2.76
C GLY A 7 26.34 15.33 -2.84
N GLN A 8 25.88 16.08 -3.86
CA GLN A 8 24.55 16.05 -4.47
C GLN A 8 23.39 16.56 -3.63
N GLY A 9 22.96 17.78 -3.95
CA GLY A 9 21.67 18.30 -3.52
C GLY A 9 20.54 17.39 -4.01
N ASP A 10 19.63 17.05 -3.11
CA ASP A 10 18.32 16.56 -3.49
C ASP A 10 17.54 17.77 -4.02
N GLU A 11 17.80 18.14 -5.27
CA GLU A 11 17.04 19.14 -6.00
C GLU A 11 15.60 18.64 -6.14
N GLY A 12 14.78 18.93 -5.12
CA GLY A 12 13.34 18.81 -5.14
C GLY A 12 12.85 17.46 -5.67
N ALA A 13 13.07 16.37 -4.93
CA ALA A 13 12.41 15.10 -5.19
C ALA A 13 10.92 15.37 -5.49
N VAL A 14 10.54 15.21 -6.76
CA VAL A 14 9.17 15.45 -7.20
C VAL A 14 8.33 14.38 -6.55
N CYS A 15 7.60 14.74 -5.47
CA CYS A 15 6.67 13.84 -4.84
C CYS A 15 5.62 13.40 -5.86
N GLU A 16 5.70 12.13 -6.27
CA GLU A 16 4.74 11.54 -7.19
C GLU A 16 3.37 11.38 -6.50
N LYS A 17 2.30 11.62 -7.26
CA LYS A 17 0.93 11.53 -6.76
C LYS A 17 0.35 10.17 -7.11
N ILE A 18 0.13 9.33 -6.10
CA ILE A 18 -0.61 8.07 -6.26
C ILE A 18 -2.10 8.35 -6.12
N THR A 19 -2.89 7.85 -7.07
CA THR A 19 -4.36 7.94 -7.05
C THR A 19 -5.00 6.59 -6.73
N LEU A 20 -6.28 6.59 -6.32
CA LEU A 20 -7.05 5.35 -6.16
C LEU A 20 -7.10 4.53 -7.45
N ARG A 21 -7.12 5.19 -8.62
CA ARG A 21 -7.02 4.52 -9.92
C ARG A 21 -5.73 3.73 -10.02
N ASN A 22 -4.59 4.32 -9.64
CA ASN A 22 -3.30 3.63 -9.71
C ASN A 22 -3.23 2.42 -8.78
N LEU A 23 -3.83 2.51 -7.58
CA LEU A 23 -3.92 1.37 -6.67
C LEU A 23 -4.73 0.23 -7.30
N LEU A 24 -5.93 0.54 -7.79
CA LEU A 24 -6.85 -0.46 -8.35
C LEU A 24 -6.41 -1.02 -9.71
N SER A 25 -5.58 -0.29 -10.47
CA SER A 25 -5.01 -0.74 -11.74
C SER A 25 -3.62 -1.34 -11.61
N MET A 26 -3.10 -1.55 -10.39
CA MET A 26 -1.76 -2.09 -10.14
C MET A 26 -0.64 -1.28 -10.80
N SER A 27 -0.80 0.04 -10.86
CA SER A 27 0.13 0.96 -11.50
C SER A 27 0.65 2.02 -10.55
N SER A 28 0.75 1.71 -9.25
CA SER A 28 1.13 2.68 -8.21
C SER A 28 2.64 2.88 -8.08
N GLY A 29 3.44 1.89 -8.47
CA GLY A 29 4.87 1.84 -8.19
C GLY A 29 5.20 1.42 -6.75
N ILE A 30 4.23 1.01 -5.93
CA ILE A 30 4.51 0.53 -4.56
C ILE A 30 5.16 -0.86 -4.64
N ASP A 31 6.37 -0.94 -4.09
CA ASP A 31 7.20 -2.14 -4.11
C ASP A 31 6.48 -3.37 -3.50
N PRO A 32 6.32 -4.46 -4.26
CA PRO A 32 5.68 -5.68 -3.77
C PRO A 32 6.57 -6.58 -2.91
N VAL A 33 7.90 -6.40 -2.87
CA VAL A 33 8.84 -7.43 -2.37
C VAL A 33 8.51 -7.91 -0.96
N GLU A 34 8.18 -6.99 -0.05
CA GLU A 34 7.83 -7.35 1.33
C GLU A 34 6.32 -7.58 1.51
N GLY A 35 5.47 -6.99 0.66
CA GLY A 35 4.02 -7.01 0.84
C GLY A 35 3.26 -8.09 0.07
N ASN A 36 3.89 -8.72 -0.92
CA ASN A 36 3.31 -9.83 -1.69
C ASN A 36 3.60 -11.20 -1.10
N CYS A 37 4.07 -11.25 0.14
CA CYS A 37 4.35 -12.51 0.82
C CYS A 37 3.06 -13.32 1.01
N ASP A 38 3.04 -14.53 0.45
CA ASP A 38 1.93 -15.47 0.64
C ASP A 38 2.01 -16.08 2.05
N CYS A 39 0.85 -16.35 2.66
CA CYS A 39 0.75 -16.96 3.99
C CYS A 39 1.12 -18.46 4.01
N ALA A 40 1.33 -19.08 2.85
CA ALA A 40 1.87 -20.43 2.73
C ALA A 40 3.40 -20.33 2.69
N GLU A 41 4.11 -21.25 3.36
CA GLU A 41 5.58 -21.32 3.51
C GLU A 41 6.31 -20.55 2.42
N SER A 42 6.56 -19.26 2.67
CA SER A 42 7.22 -18.44 1.68
C SER A 42 8.65 -18.96 1.59
N THR A 43 9.01 -19.54 0.46
CA THR A 43 10.41 -19.88 0.16
C THR A 43 11.30 -18.64 0.04
N ASN A 44 10.71 -17.43 0.12
CA ASN A 44 11.41 -16.17 0.17
C ASN A 44 11.85 -15.84 1.62
N PRO A 45 13.15 -15.88 1.93
CA PRO A 45 13.67 -15.55 3.26
C PRO A 45 13.50 -14.06 3.63
N GLN A 46 13.08 -13.19 2.70
CA GLN A 46 12.77 -11.79 2.97
C GLN A 46 11.32 -11.53 3.38
N CYS A 47 10.49 -12.58 3.44
CA CYS A 47 9.11 -12.44 3.85
C CYS A 47 8.96 -12.40 5.37
N ASP A 48 8.89 -11.19 5.92
CA ASP A 48 8.33 -10.97 7.26
C ASP A 48 6.82 -10.75 7.15
N LEU A 49 6.05 -11.77 7.54
CA LEU A 49 4.58 -11.72 7.54
C LEU A 49 4.02 -10.90 8.70
N THR A 50 4.80 -10.61 9.74
CA THR A 50 4.33 -9.96 10.98
C THR A 50 3.58 -8.65 10.74
N PRO A 51 4.09 -7.69 9.93
CA PRO A 51 3.36 -6.45 9.67
C PRO A 51 2.13 -6.63 8.77
N TYR A 52 2.03 -7.74 8.03
CA TYR A 52 0.93 -8.01 7.08
C TYR A 52 -0.18 -8.88 7.68
N ILE A 53 -0.05 -9.32 8.94
CA ILE A 53 -1.17 -9.85 9.72
C ILE A 53 -2.07 -8.66 10.11
N ILE A 54 -3.05 -8.37 9.26
CA ILE A 54 -4.01 -7.29 9.50
C ILE A 54 -5.05 -7.76 10.51
N SER A 55 -4.88 -7.30 11.75
CA SER A 55 -5.84 -7.44 12.83
C SER A 55 -6.65 -6.15 13.01
N ARG A 56 -7.70 -6.21 13.82
CA ARG A 56 -8.60 -5.08 14.03
C ARG A 56 -7.84 -3.83 14.48
N GLY A 57 -7.97 -2.74 13.73
CA GLY A 57 -7.27 -1.48 14.00
C GLY A 57 -5.77 -1.46 13.67
N SER A 58 -5.18 -2.53 13.13
CA SER A 58 -3.74 -2.59 12.83
C SER A 58 -3.37 -2.15 11.41
N ILE A 59 -4.33 -1.96 10.50
CA ILE A 59 -4.07 -1.67 9.08
C ILE A 59 -3.21 -0.41 8.87
N GLY A 60 -3.34 0.59 9.74
CA GLY A 60 -2.50 1.80 9.68
C GLY A 60 -1.02 1.50 9.95
N ALA A 61 -0.71 0.55 10.84
CA ALA A 61 0.65 0.11 11.10
C ALA A 61 1.22 -0.64 9.89
N THR A 62 0.43 -1.50 9.24
CA THR A 62 0.80 -2.17 7.99
C THR A 62 1.08 -1.17 6.87
N VAL A 63 0.23 -0.15 6.69
CA VAL A 63 0.49 0.91 5.70
C VAL A 63 1.80 1.63 5.98
N GLY A 64 2.12 1.87 7.26
CA GLY A 64 3.34 2.54 7.67
C GLY A 64 4.63 1.83 7.23
N THR A 65 4.61 0.51 7.01
CA THR A 65 5.83 -0.25 6.64
C THR A 65 6.29 0.00 5.21
N PHE A 66 5.40 0.37 4.31
CA PHE A 66 5.72 0.59 2.89
C PHE A 66 5.53 2.05 2.43
N LEU A 67 4.81 2.90 3.18
CA LEU A 67 4.53 4.27 2.75
C LEU A 67 5.78 5.17 2.68
N GLN A 68 6.82 4.85 3.44
CA GLN A 68 8.08 5.61 3.48
C GLN A 68 9.10 5.13 2.44
N LYS A 69 8.79 4.05 1.71
CA LYS A 69 9.71 3.46 0.74
C LYS A 69 9.62 4.19 -0.61
N PRO A 70 10.73 4.26 -1.35
CA PRO A 70 10.70 4.79 -2.71
C PRO A 70 9.80 3.93 -3.60
N LEU A 71 9.18 4.56 -4.60
CA LEU A 71 8.43 3.84 -5.62
C LEU A 71 9.39 3.14 -6.57
N SER A 72 9.07 1.91 -6.97
CA SER A 72 9.82 1.15 -7.96
C SER A 72 9.71 1.75 -9.36
N PHE A 73 8.64 2.49 -9.63
CA PHE A 73 8.41 3.22 -10.89
C PHE A 73 7.38 4.34 -10.71
N ARG A 74 7.31 5.24 -11.69
CA ARG A 74 6.37 6.37 -11.69
C ARG A 74 4.90 5.91 -11.79
N PRO A 75 3.97 6.43 -10.97
CA PRO A 75 2.57 6.02 -11.02
C PRO A 75 1.93 6.16 -12.42
N GLY A 76 1.21 5.13 -12.85
CA GLY A 76 0.49 5.07 -14.13
C GLY A 76 1.33 4.65 -15.32
N THR A 77 2.64 4.44 -15.16
CA THR A 77 3.53 4.11 -16.29
C THR A 77 3.70 2.61 -16.54
N HIS A 78 3.58 1.79 -15.50
CA HIS A 78 3.77 0.33 -15.58
C HIS A 78 2.69 -0.41 -14.80
N PHE A 79 2.51 -1.68 -15.12
CA PHE A 79 1.73 -2.63 -14.33
C PHE A 79 2.68 -3.50 -13.48
N GLN A 80 2.44 -3.56 -12.18
CA GLN A 80 3.08 -4.49 -11.26
C GLN A 80 2.09 -4.89 -10.18
N TYR A 81 1.77 -6.18 -10.12
CA TYR A 81 0.89 -6.71 -9.08
C TYR A 81 1.50 -6.46 -7.69
N SER A 82 0.73 -5.83 -6.80
CA SER A 82 1.20 -5.44 -5.46
C SER A 82 0.04 -5.46 -4.47
N ASN A 83 0.03 -6.42 -3.55
CA ASN A 83 -0.88 -6.54 -2.40
C ASN A 83 -0.93 -5.24 -1.57
N PRO A 84 0.19 -4.52 -1.31
CA PRO A 84 0.15 -3.19 -0.70
C PRO A 84 -0.85 -2.21 -1.33
N ASN A 85 -1.13 -2.32 -2.63
CA ASN A 85 -2.15 -1.48 -3.27
C ASN A 85 -3.54 -1.70 -2.66
N PHE A 86 -3.91 -2.96 -2.41
CA PHE A 86 -5.19 -3.31 -1.81
C PHE A 86 -5.23 -2.97 -0.32
N VAL A 87 -4.12 -3.13 0.39
CA VAL A 87 -4.01 -2.72 1.80
C VAL A 87 -4.23 -1.22 1.93
N LEU A 88 -3.56 -0.41 1.10
CA LEU A 88 -3.72 1.05 1.11
C LEU A 88 -5.12 1.48 0.64
N ALA A 89 -5.68 0.83 -0.38
CA ALA A 89 -7.05 1.10 -0.81
C ALA A 89 -8.06 0.83 0.31
N THR A 90 -7.87 -0.28 1.04
CA THR A 90 -8.72 -0.64 2.19
C THR A 90 -8.60 0.38 3.32
N TYR A 91 -7.38 0.83 3.62
CA TYR A 91 -7.15 1.90 4.60
C TYR A 91 -7.94 3.17 4.26
N PHE A 92 -7.98 3.57 2.98
CA PHE A 92 -8.80 4.72 2.57
C PHE A 92 -10.30 4.49 2.79
N VAL A 93 -10.81 3.29 2.52
CA VAL A 93 -12.20 2.95 2.80
C VAL A 93 -12.52 3.12 4.29
N GLU A 94 -11.67 2.60 5.18
CA GLU A 94 -11.87 2.76 6.63
C GLU A 94 -11.87 4.23 7.06
N LYS A 95 -10.94 5.03 6.53
CA LYS A 95 -10.85 6.46 6.85
C LYS A 95 -12.05 7.26 6.39
N VAL A 96 -12.57 6.97 5.19
CA VAL A 96 -13.76 7.63 4.65
C VAL A 96 -15.00 7.24 5.45
N GLN A 97 -15.14 5.96 5.80
CA GLN A 97 -16.31 5.46 6.54
C GLN A 97 -16.25 5.77 8.05
N ARG A 98 -15.09 6.17 8.58
CA ARG A 98 -14.81 6.29 10.02
C ARG A 98 -15.19 5.02 10.80
N LYS A 99 -15.13 3.88 10.13
CA LYS A 99 -15.48 2.55 10.62
C LYS A 99 -14.40 1.59 10.14
N ASP A 100 -14.04 0.64 10.99
CA ASP A 100 -13.17 -0.48 10.63
C ASP A 100 -13.84 -1.34 9.55
N LEU A 101 -13.10 -1.79 8.54
CA LEU A 101 -13.66 -2.54 7.41
C LEU A 101 -14.29 -3.86 7.87
N SER A 102 -13.75 -4.49 8.92
CA SER A 102 -14.33 -5.70 9.54
C SER A 102 -15.72 -5.47 10.14
N ARG A 103 -16.11 -4.19 10.35
CA ARG A 103 -17.44 -3.78 10.83
C ARG A 103 -18.38 -3.37 9.71
N LEU A 104 -17.91 -3.27 8.46
CA LEU A 104 -18.79 -3.03 7.33
C LEU A 104 -19.50 -4.34 6.98
N PRO A 105 -20.83 -4.43 7.10
CA PRO A 105 -21.54 -5.63 6.68
C PRO A 105 -21.34 -5.80 5.16
N PRO A 106 -20.81 -6.94 4.68
CA PRO A 106 -20.59 -7.17 3.24
C PRO A 106 -21.87 -6.98 2.43
N ARG A 107 -23.01 -7.26 3.08
CA ARG A 107 -24.35 -7.21 2.52
C ARG A 107 -24.83 -5.81 2.15
N GLU A 108 -24.34 -4.76 2.79
CA GLU A 108 -24.78 -3.38 2.50
C GLU A 108 -24.04 -2.74 1.32
N TYR A 109 -22.81 -3.17 1.01
CA TYR A 109 -21.98 -2.47 0.01
C TYR A 109 -21.54 -3.34 -1.17
N LEU A 110 -21.45 -4.66 -1.03
CA LEU A 110 -20.96 -5.57 -2.10
C LEU A 110 -22.07 -6.40 -2.74
N PHE A 111 -23.14 -6.69 -2.01
CA PHE A 111 -24.22 -7.58 -2.48
C PHE A 111 -25.55 -6.87 -2.78
N GLN A 112 -25.66 -5.55 -2.60
CA GLN A 112 -26.87 -4.80 -2.98
C GLN A 112 -26.99 -4.60 -4.51
N ASN A 113 -25.87 -4.63 -5.25
CA ASN A 113 -25.83 -4.40 -6.70
C ASN A 113 -25.78 -5.67 -7.55
N ARG A 114 -26.18 -6.83 -7.03
CA ARG A 114 -26.37 -8.04 -7.85
C ARG A 114 -27.73 -8.65 -7.57
N PHE A 115 -28.49 -8.82 -8.65
CA PHE A 115 -29.87 -9.30 -8.76
C PHE A 115 -30.96 -8.25 -8.51
N ALA A 116 -31.06 -7.29 -9.42
CA ALA A 116 -32.33 -6.71 -9.85
C ALA A 116 -32.44 -6.91 -11.37
#